data_AF-A0A509CHD6-F1
#
_entry.id   AF-A0A509CHD6-F1
#
_cell.length_a   1.000
_cell.length_b   1.000
_cell.length_c   1.000
_cell.angle_alpha   90.00
_cell.angle_beta   90.00
_cell.angle_gamma   90.00
#
_symmetry.space_group_name_H-M   'P 1'
#
loop_
_entity.id
_entity.type
_entity.pdbx_description
1 polymer ?
#
loop_
_entity_poly.entity_id
_entity_poly.type
_entity_poly.pdbx_seq_one_letter_code
_entity_poly.pdbx_strand_id
1 'polypeptide(L)'
;MRRGYFIVATGLRAPYCAPFPFLRPRDIITSQAGLSGSEKQQQLLHAIADYYQQQYQEACQLRGERKLPVIATGHLTTAGASKSDAVRDIYIGTLDAFPAQHFPPADYIALGHIHRAQCVGGTEHIRYCGSPIALSFDECGKSKCVHLVTFDQGKWQSTESLAVPVTQPLAVLKGDLASITEQLEQWRGVEQSPPVWLDIEITTDDYLHDIQRRIQTLTESLPVEVLLVRRSREQRERSLANERRETLSELSVEEVFARRLALEALDTPQRERLNQLFSSTLYALNEEHEA
;
A
#
# COMPACT_ATOMS: atom_id res chain seq x y z
N MET A 1 11.62 13.50 8.17
CA MET A 1 10.45 14.38 7.99
C MET A 1 9.35 13.99 8.98
N ARG A 2 9.01 14.86 9.94
CA ARG A 2 7.86 14.66 10.81
C ARG A 2 6.59 14.89 9.98
N ARG A 3 5.77 13.85 9.79
CA ARG A 3 4.47 13.96 9.11
C ARG A 3 3.50 14.67 10.08
N GLY A 4 3.33 15.98 9.90
CA GLY A 4 2.45 16.81 10.71
C GLY A 4 1.05 16.92 10.09
N TYR A 5 0.02 16.96 10.92
CA TYR A 5 -1.31 17.38 10.52
C TYR A 5 -1.33 18.91 10.46
N PHE A 6 -1.78 19.49 9.34
CA PHE A 6 -2.11 20.91 9.27
C PHE A 6 -3.62 21.04 9.37
N ILE A 7 -4.12 21.33 10.56
CA ILE A 7 -5.52 21.74 10.76
C ILE A 7 -5.51 23.26 10.84
N VAL A 8 -6.00 23.92 9.79
CA VAL A 8 -6.23 25.37 9.81
C VAL A 8 -7.69 25.57 10.20
N ALA A 9 -7.93 25.94 11.46
CA ALA A 9 -9.26 26.30 11.95
C ALA A 9 -9.43 27.83 11.86
N THR A 10 -10.35 28.30 11.02
CA THR A 10 -10.72 29.72 10.94
C THR A 10 -12.02 29.95 11.73
N GLY A 11 -11.91 30.51 12.93
CA GLY A 11 -13.07 30.86 13.77
C GLY A 11 -12.69 31.54 15.11
N LEU A 12 -13.61 32.34 15.66
CA LEU A 12 -13.42 33.15 16.88
C LEU A 12 -13.30 32.33 18.19
N ARG A 13 -13.53 31.00 18.14
CA ARG A 13 -13.35 30.05 19.25
C ARG A 13 -12.84 28.73 18.68
N ALA A 14 -11.73 28.22 19.22
CA ALA A 14 -11.06 27.03 18.70
C ALA A 14 -11.87 25.74 19.00
N PRO A 15 -11.88 24.76 18.07
CA PRO A 15 -12.49 23.45 18.31
C PRO A 15 -11.71 22.66 19.38
N TYR A 16 -12.36 21.66 20.00
CA TYR A 16 -11.66 20.70 20.85
C TYR A 16 -11.04 19.61 19.96
N CYS A 17 -9.71 19.58 19.93
CA CYS A 17 -8.95 18.54 19.25
C CYS A 17 -8.57 17.46 20.25
N ALA A 18 -8.91 16.21 19.95
CA ALA A 18 -8.31 15.04 20.58
C ALA A 18 -7.15 14.60 19.67
N PRO A 19 -5.88 14.93 20.02
CA PRO A 19 -4.74 14.65 19.16
C PRO A 19 -4.31 13.19 19.30
N PHE A 20 -4.54 12.40 18.26
CA PHE A 20 -4.04 11.03 18.15
C PHE A 20 -2.86 10.99 17.17
N PRO A 21 -1.64 10.74 17.64
CA PRO A 21 -0.50 10.44 16.78
C PRO A 21 -0.59 9.00 16.25
N PHE A 22 0.46 8.54 15.58
CA PHE A 22 0.67 7.10 15.40
C PHE A 22 0.89 6.44 16.77
N LEU A 23 0.02 5.50 17.15
CA LEU A 23 0.10 4.77 18.41
C LEU A 23 1.06 3.58 18.23
N ARG A 24 2.16 3.54 18.98
CA ARG A 24 3.06 2.38 18.91
C ARG A 24 2.45 1.27 19.77
N PRO A 25 2.45 -0.01 19.33
CA PRO A 25 1.84 -1.08 20.12
C PRO A 25 2.36 -1.12 21.56
N ARG A 26 3.68 -1.01 21.75
CA ARG A 26 4.33 -1.00 23.07
C ARG A 26 3.84 0.09 24.04
N ASP A 27 3.24 1.15 23.53
CA ASP A 27 2.77 2.28 24.34
C ASP A 27 1.31 2.04 24.82
N ILE A 28 0.58 1.09 24.21
CA ILE A 28 -0.84 0.83 24.46
C ILE A 28 -1.17 -0.63 24.80
N ILE A 29 -0.25 -1.57 24.58
CA ILE A 29 -0.40 -2.98 24.97
C ILE A 29 0.74 -3.44 25.87
N THR A 30 0.41 -4.27 26.84
CA THR A 30 1.36 -5.09 27.59
C THR A 30 1.43 -6.47 26.96
N SER A 31 2.60 -6.87 26.45
CA SER A 31 2.79 -8.17 25.81
C SER A 31 2.67 -9.31 26.83
N GLN A 32 1.96 -10.37 26.45
CA GLN A 32 1.86 -11.61 27.23
C GLN A 32 2.44 -12.77 26.42
N ALA A 33 3.18 -13.66 27.09
CA ALA A 33 3.73 -14.86 26.47
C ALA A 33 2.61 -15.86 26.14
N GLY A 34 2.76 -16.59 25.03
CA GLY A 34 1.84 -17.66 24.64
C GLY A 34 0.64 -17.24 23.76
N LEU A 35 0.46 -15.94 23.49
CA LEU A 35 -0.62 -15.48 22.60
C LEU A 35 -0.38 -15.91 21.15
N SER A 36 -1.44 -16.44 20.53
CA SER A 36 -1.53 -16.71 19.10
C SER A 36 -1.53 -15.40 18.28
N GLY A 37 -1.34 -15.53 16.96
CA GLY A 37 -1.36 -14.37 16.05
C GLY A 37 -2.70 -13.61 16.06
N SER A 38 -3.82 -14.35 16.04
CA SER A 38 -5.17 -13.77 16.06
C SER A 38 -5.48 -13.06 17.38
N GLU A 39 -5.03 -13.60 18.51
CA GLU A 39 -5.21 -12.96 19.82
C GLU A 39 -4.42 -11.66 19.91
N LYS A 40 -3.19 -11.62 19.39
CA LYS A 40 -2.39 -10.38 19.32
C LYS A 40 -3.07 -9.32 18.45
N GLN A 41 -3.65 -9.73 17.32
CA GLN A 41 -4.41 -8.84 16.45
C GLN A 41 -5.62 -8.23 17.17
N GLN A 42 -6.43 -9.07 17.82
CA GLN A 42 -7.62 -8.63 18.54
C GLN A 42 -7.26 -7.72 19.73
N GLN A 43 -6.21 -8.06 20.47
CA GLN A 43 -5.72 -7.26 21.59
C GLN A 43 -5.30 -5.85 21.13
N LEU A 44 -4.52 -5.75 20.04
CA LEU A 44 -4.10 -4.45 19.51
C LEU A 44 -5.29 -3.65 18.98
N LEU A 45 -6.22 -4.30 18.28
CA LEU A 45 -7.43 -3.64 17.78
C LEU A 45 -8.26 -3.06 18.93
N HIS A 46 -8.54 -3.84 19.97
CA HIS A 46 -9.28 -3.37 21.14
C HIS A 46 -8.53 -2.25 21.86
N ALA A 47 -7.21 -2.37 22.07
CA ALA A 47 -6.42 -1.33 22.71
C ALA A 47 -6.47 0.01 21.95
N ILE A 48 -6.43 -0.02 20.62
CA ILE A 48 -6.59 1.19 19.81
C ILE A 48 -8.02 1.74 19.95
N ALA A 49 -9.05 0.90 19.84
CA ALA A 49 -10.44 1.33 19.95
C ALA A 49 -10.76 1.95 21.32
N ASP A 50 -10.33 1.31 22.40
CA ASP A 50 -10.50 1.78 23.78
C ASP A 50 -9.78 3.11 23.99
N TYR A 51 -8.57 3.27 23.44
CA TYR A 51 -7.84 4.53 23.49
C TYR A 51 -8.59 5.67 22.80
N TYR A 52 -9.12 5.43 21.59
CA TYR A 52 -9.97 6.43 20.91
C TYR A 52 -11.22 6.77 21.73
N GLN A 53 -11.89 5.76 22.29
CA GLN A 53 -13.12 5.94 23.06
C GLN A 53 -12.87 6.74 24.34
N GLN A 54 -11.80 6.45 25.07
CA GLN A 54 -11.42 7.17 26.29
C GLN A 54 -11.11 8.64 25.98
N GLN A 55 -10.28 8.91 24.98
CA GLN A 55 -9.91 10.28 24.61
C GLN A 55 -11.10 11.08 24.08
N TYR A 56 -12.02 10.44 23.35
CA TYR A 56 -13.27 11.06 22.95
C TYR A 56 -14.17 11.42 24.15
N GLN A 57 -14.25 10.54 25.16
CA GLN A 57 -14.99 10.83 26.39
C GLN A 57 -14.37 12.01 27.15
N GLU A 58 -13.05 12.06 27.29
CA GLU A 58 -12.33 13.18 27.90
C GLU A 58 -12.59 14.50 27.14
N ALA A 59 -12.58 14.46 25.80
CA ALA A 59 -12.91 15.62 24.97
C ALA A 59 -14.38 16.06 25.15
N CYS A 60 -15.32 15.12 25.30
CA CYS A 60 -16.72 15.41 25.59
C CYS A 60 -16.91 16.04 26.98
N GLN A 61 -16.21 15.53 27.99
CA GLN A 61 -16.22 16.10 29.34
C GLN A 61 -15.64 17.52 29.34
N LEU A 62 -14.52 17.72 28.65
CA LEU A 62 -13.91 19.02 28.49
C LEU A 62 -14.83 19.99 27.73
N ARG A 63 -15.54 19.52 26.69
CA ARG A 63 -16.55 20.33 25.98
C ARG A 63 -17.66 20.79 26.92
N GLY A 64 -18.15 19.90 27.80
CA GLY A 64 -19.31 20.16 28.64
C GLY A 64 -20.55 20.47 27.78
N GLU A 65 -21.33 21.47 28.19
CA GLU A 65 -22.56 21.90 27.49
C GLU A 65 -22.32 22.84 26.29
N ARG A 66 -21.05 23.16 26.00
CA ARG A 66 -20.71 24.09 24.91
C ARG A 66 -20.97 23.45 23.55
N LYS A 67 -21.49 24.25 22.62
CA LYS A 67 -21.68 23.88 21.21
C LYS A 67 -20.36 23.98 20.42
N LEU A 68 -19.40 23.13 20.75
CA LEU A 68 -18.11 23.05 20.07
C LEU A 68 -17.93 21.65 19.46
N PRO A 69 -17.40 21.54 18.24
CA PRO A 69 -17.18 20.24 17.63
C PRO A 69 -16.00 19.52 18.30
N VAL A 70 -16.07 18.20 18.34
CA VAL A 70 -14.98 17.32 18.74
C VAL A 70 -14.31 16.78 17.48
N ILE A 71 -13.03 17.11 17.30
CA ILE A 71 -12.22 16.64 16.17
C ILE A 71 -11.24 15.60 16.70
N ALA A 72 -11.30 14.39 16.18
CA ALA A 72 -10.28 13.37 16.40
C ALA A 72 -9.29 13.37 15.23
N THR A 73 -8.01 13.14 15.51
CA THR A 73 -7.02 12.82 14.46
C THR A 73 -6.68 11.34 14.46
N GLY A 74 -5.80 10.87 13.58
CA GLY A 74 -5.29 9.49 13.66
C GLY A 74 -4.33 9.13 12.54
N HIS A 75 -3.28 8.35 12.83
CA HIS A 75 -2.33 7.88 11.80
C HIS A 75 -2.31 6.35 11.72
N LEU A 76 -3.14 5.77 10.87
CA LEU A 76 -3.24 4.32 10.72
C LEU A 76 -3.82 3.92 9.35
N THR A 77 -3.81 2.63 9.02
CA THR A 77 -4.54 2.09 7.85
C THR A 77 -5.91 1.60 8.29
N THR A 78 -6.97 2.00 7.57
CA THR A 78 -8.33 1.50 7.78
C THR A 78 -8.72 0.42 6.78
N ALA A 79 -9.69 -0.42 7.13
CA ALA A 79 -10.23 -1.42 6.22
C ALA A 79 -10.80 -0.74 4.95
N GLY A 80 -10.51 -1.32 3.78
CA GLY A 80 -10.93 -0.78 2.48
C GLY A 80 -10.14 0.44 1.99
N ALA A 81 -9.09 0.88 2.70
CA ALA A 81 -8.26 1.99 2.25
C ALA A 81 -7.46 1.65 1.00
N SER A 82 -7.50 2.54 0.01
CA SER A 82 -6.68 2.45 -1.20
C SER A 82 -5.26 2.94 -0.90
N LYS A 83 -4.32 2.01 -0.72
CA LYS A 83 -2.89 2.29 -0.48
C LYS A 83 -2.15 2.66 -1.77
N SER A 84 -1.11 3.49 -1.63
CA SER A 84 -0.09 3.72 -2.66
C SER A 84 1.24 3.06 -2.28
N ASP A 85 2.16 2.94 -3.23
CA ASP A 85 3.45 2.28 -3.02
C ASP A 85 4.34 2.94 -1.96
N ALA A 86 4.22 4.26 -1.80
CA ALA A 86 4.95 5.00 -0.77
C ALA A 86 4.39 4.78 0.65
N VAL A 87 3.23 4.13 0.79
CA VAL A 87 2.66 3.77 2.10
C VAL A 87 3.42 2.54 2.61
N ARG A 88 4.19 2.73 3.68
CA ARG A 88 4.83 1.60 4.38
C ARG A 88 3.79 0.90 5.25
N ASP A 89 3.79 -0.42 5.24
CA ASP A 89 2.95 -1.18 6.17
C ASP A 89 3.32 -0.89 7.62
N ILE A 90 2.30 -0.74 8.45
CA ILE A 90 2.39 -0.52 9.88
C ILE A 90 1.73 -1.69 10.59
N TYR A 91 2.14 -1.93 11.84
CA TYR A 91 1.64 -3.06 12.65
C TYR A 91 1.83 -4.44 11.99
N ILE A 92 2.88 -4.59 11.17
CA ILE A 92 3.23 -5.85 10.49
C ILE A 92 3.25 -7.01 11.49
N GLY A 93 2.52 -8.09 11.16
CA GLY A 93 2.39 -9.28 11.99
C GLY A 93 1.41 -9.14 13.16
N THR A 94 0.64 -8.05 13.23
CA THR A 94 -0.40 -7.85 14.24
C THR A 94 -1.71 -7.33 13.67
N LEU A 95 -1.78 -6.13 13.10
CA LEU A 95 -3.04 -5.54 12.63
C LEU A 95 -2.91 -4.96 11.22
N ASP A 96 -3.53 -5.61 10.25
CA ASP A 96 -3.43 -5.20 8.84
C ASP A 96 -4.24 -3.93 8.54
N ALA A 97 -5.42 -3.81 9.13
CA ALA A 97 -6.33 -2.69 8.92
C ALA A 97 -7.28 -2.49 10.10
N PHE A 98 -7.57 -1.23 10.44
CA PHE A 98 -8.51 -0.85 11.48
C PHE A 98 -9.93 -0.68 10.90
N PRO A 99 -10.96 -1.38 11.41
CA PRO A 99 -12.33 -1.20 10.94
C PRO A 99 -12.90 0.15 11.38
N ALA A 100 -13.50 0.89 10.45
CA ALA A 100 -13.97 2.26 10.69
C ALA A 100 -15.05 2.37 11.77
N GLN A 101 -15.85 1.31 11.96
CA GLN A 101 -16.90 1.23 12.98
C GLN A 101 -16.39 1.28 14.44
N HIS A 102 -15.08 1.07 14.66
CA HIS A 102 -14.47 1.21 15.98
C HIS A 102 -14.04 2.64 16.31
N PHE A 103 -14.16 3.58 15.36
CA PHE A 103 -13.97 4.98 15.70
C PHE A 103 -15.12 5.52 16.54
N PRO A 104 -14.85 6.42 17.50
CA PRO A 104 -15.86 7.06 18.31
C PRO A 104 -16.66 8.07 17.45
N PRO A 105 -17.86 8.46 17.87
CA PRO A 105 -18.73 9.36 17.13
C PRO A 105 -18.30 10.84 17.26
N ALA A 106 -17.04 11.14 16.94
CA ALA A 106 -16.53 12.51 16.84
C ALA A 106 -17.16 13.24 15.65
N ASP A 107 -17.28 14.56 15.74
CA ASP A 107 -17.90 15.36 14.68
C ASP A 107 -17.05 15.35 13.40
N TYR A 108 -15.73 15.17 13.51
CA TYR A 108 -14.84 14.92 12.38
C TYR A 108 -13.63 14.08 12.80
N ILE A 109 -13.17 13.17 11.92
CA ILE A 109 -11.99 12.34 12.13
C ILE A 109 -10.99 12.55 10.98
N ALA A 110 -9.92 13.27 11.29
CA ALA A 110 -8.85 13.61 10.35
C ALA A 110 -7.75 12.54 10.38
N LEU A 111 -7.77 11.63 9.40
CA LEU A 111 -6.80 10.55 9.30
C LEU A 111 -5.63 10.91 8.37
N GLY A 112 -4.46 10.41 8.72
CA GLY A 112 -3.26 10.36 7.88
C GLY A 112 -2.75 8.93 7.76
N HIS A 113 -1.66 8.77 6.99
CA HIS A 113 -0.96 7.51 6.64
C HIS A 113 -1.15 7.16 5.16
N ILE A 114 -2.39 7.17 4.70
CA ILE A 114 -2.74 6.95 3.29
C ILE A 114 -2.52 8.23 2.49
N HIS A 115 -1.86 8.13 1.35
CA HIS A 115 -1.45 9.30 0.56
C HIS A 115 -2.46 9.72 -0.52
N ARG A 116 -3.51 8.92 -0.76
CA ARG A 116 -4.64 9.30 -1.64
C ARG A 116 -5.82 9.78 -0.79
N ALA A 117 -6.34 10.96 -1.11
CA ALA A 117 -7.51 11.51 -0.45
C ALA A 117 -8.73 10.60 -0.68
N GLN A 118 -9.43 10.23 0.39
CA GLN A 118 -10.59 9.33 0.32
C GLN A 118 -11.43 9.37 1.60
N CYS A 119 -12.73 9.09 1.45
CA CYS A 119 -13.63 8.82 2.56
C CYS A 119 -13.42 7.41 3.09
N VAL A 120 -13.65 7.22 4.40
CA VAL A 120 -13.55 5.90 5.04
C VAL A 120 -14.94 5.35 5.34
N GLY A 121 -15.17 4.09 4.94
CA GLY A 121 -16.40 3.37 5.30
C GLY A 121 -17.71 3.99 4.79
N GLY A 122 -17.66 4.76 3.70
CA GLY A 122 -18.82 5.47 3.16
C GLY A 122 -19.29 6.65 4.02
N THR A 123 -18.51 7.08 5.01
CA THR A 123 -18.84 8.22 5.88
C THR A 123 -18.19 9.51 5.38
N GLU A 124 -18.88 10.64 5.55
CA GLU A 124 -18.38 11.94 5.07
C GLU A 124 -17.45 12.65 6.06
N HIS A 125 -17.49 12.27 7.33
CA HIS A 125 -16.76 12.94 8.42
C HIS A 125 -15.48 12.19 8.83
N ILE A 126 -15.20 11.00 8.28
CA ILE A 126 -13.95 10.25 8.50
C ILE A 126 -13.19 10.21 7.17
N ARG A 127 -12.04 10.91 7.10
CA ARG A 127 -11.34 11.11 5.83
C ARG A 127 -9.83 11.02 5.97
N TYR A 128 -9.21 10.48 4.92
CA TYR A 128 -7.80 10.77 4.63
C TYR A 128 -7.73 11.98 3.71
N CYS A 129 -6.89 12.96 4.07
CA CYS A 129 -6.59 14.10 3.19
C CYS A 129 -5.55 13.75 2.11
N GLY A 130 -4.82 12.64 2.27
CA GLY A 130 -3.73 12.28 1.37
C GLY A 130 -2.46 13.10 1.59
N SER A 131 -1.49 12.93 0.69
CA SER A 131 -0.30 13.75 0.63
C SER A 131 -0.56 15.03 -0.19
N PRO A 132 0.05 16.18 0.15
CA PRO A 132 -0.10 17.41 -0.63
C PRO A 132 0.72 17.39 -1.93
N ILE A 133 1.69 16.48 -2.04
CA ILE A 133 2.52 16.24 -3.23
C ILE A 133 2.53 14.74 -3.55
N ALA A 134 2.81 14.37 -4.79
CA ALA A 134 2.98 12.95 -5.12
C ALA A 134 4.23 12.39 -4.45
N LEU A 135 4.08 11.30 -3.69
CA LEU A 135 5.18 10.64 -2.96
C LEU A 135 5.67 9.36 -3.67
N SER A 136 4.93 8.90 -4.66
CA SER A 136 5.27 7.78 -5.55
C SER A 136 4.58 7.95 -6.91
N PHE A 137 5.10 7.26 -7.92
CA PHE A 137 4.61 7.33 -9.30
C PHE A 137 3.19 6.77 -9.48
N ASP A 138 2.74 5.85 -8.62
CA ASP A 138 1.36 5.34 -8.62
C ASP A 138 0.32 6.36 -8.09
N GLU A 139 0.78 7.52 -7.62
CA GLU A 139 -0.06 8.67 -7.28
C GLU A 139 -0.14 9.69 -8.44
N CYS A 140 0.53 9.43 -9.55
CA CYS A 140 0.52 10.28 -10.73
C CYS A 140 -0.90 10.47 -11.30
N GLY A 141 -1.20 11.67 -11.81
CA GLY A 141 -2.50 12.01 -12.40
C GLY A 141 -3.65 12.10 -11.39
N LYS A 142 -3.39 11.90 -10.09
CA LYS A 142 -4.39 12.10 -9.03
C LYS A 142 -4.25 13.51 -8.45
N SER A 143 -5.35 14.25 -8.42
CA SER A 143 -5.39 15.57 -7.79
C SER A 143 -4.98 15.46 -6.31
N LYS A 144 -4.02 16.30 -5.92
CA LYS A 144 -3.66 16.49 -4.53
C LYS A 144 -4.55 17.58 -3.93
N CYS A 145 -4.95 17.42 -2.68
CA CYS A 145 -5.84 18.37 -2.04
C CYS A 145 -5.52 18.56 -0.55
N VAL A 146 -5.99 19.67 -0.02
CA VAL A 146 -6.19 19.89 1.40
C VAL A 146 -7.69 20.00 1.64
N HIS A 147 -8.15 19.52 2.80
CA HIS A 147 -9.56 19.63 3.17
C HIS A 147 -9.80 20.91 3.98
N LEU A 148 -10.69 21.77 3.48
CA LEU A 148 -11.31 22.84 4.25
C LEU A 148 -12.58 22.27 4.87
N VAL A 149 -12.59 22.14 6.19
CA VAL A 149 -13.71 21.55 6.94
C VAL A 149 -14.45 22.66 7.66
N THR A 150 -15.75 22.78 7.37
CA THR A 150 -16.63 23.78 7.98
C THR A 150 -17.52 23.12 9.02
N PHE A 151 -17.65 23.79 10.16
CA PHE A 151 -18.52 23.38 11.26
C PHE A 151 -19.53 24.48 11.53
N ASP A 152 -20.77 24.09 11.84
CA ASP A 152 -21.84 24.98 12.27
C ASP A 152 -22.49 24.46 13.56
N GLN A 153 -22.76 25.35 14.51
CA GLN A 153 -23.37 25.02 15.81
C GLN A 153 -22.74 23.82 16.54
N GLY A 154 -21.43 23.61 16.37
CA GLY A 154 -20.70 22.49 16.99
C GLY A 154 -20.83 21.15 16.25
N LYS A 155 -21.33 21.15 15.01
CA LYS A 155 -21.49 19.97 14.15
C LYS A 155 -20.77 20.16 12.82
N TRP A 156 -20.33 19.04 12.24
CA TRP A 156 -19.78 19.03 10.89
C TRP A 156 -20.85 19.46 9.89
N GLN A 157 -20.50 20.39 9.00
CA GLN A 157 -21.40 20.93 7.99
C GLN A 157 -20.96 20.50 6.58
N SER A 158 -19.68 20.69 6.25
CA SER A 158 -19.18 20.38 4.91
C SER A 158 -17.66 20.14 4.92
N THR A 159 -17.19 19.43 3.90
CA THR A 159 -15.76 19.31 3.58
C THR A 159 -15.54 19.68 2.13
N GLU A 160 -14.74 20.72 1.89
CA GLU A 160 -14.32 21.12 0.55
C GLU A 160 -12.88 20.65 0.29
N SER A 161 -12.63 20.07 -0.89
CA SER A 161 -11.29 19.67 -1.32
C SER A 161 -10.64 20.79 -2.11
N LEU A 162 -9.73 21.52 -1.48
CA LEU A 162 -8.95 22.56 -2.12
C LEU A 162 -7.76 21.93 -2.84
N ALA A 163 -7.70 22.07 -4.16
CA ALA A 163 -6.62 21.49 -4.96
C ALA A 163 -5.27 22.13 -4.65
N VAL A 164 -4.24 21.31 -4.51
CA VAL A 164 -2.85 21.77 -4.34
C VAL A 164 -2.21 21.88 -5.73
N PRO A 165 -1.69 23.06 -6.13
CA PRO A 165 -0.99 23.21 -7.40
C PRO A 165 0.21 22.27 -7.52
N VAL A 166 0.35 21.65 -8.69
CA VAL A 166 1.49 20.78 -9.00
C VAL A 166 2.66 21.63 -9.46
N THR A 167 3.79 21.53 -8.76
CA THR A 167 5.02 22.27 -9.09
C THR A 167 6.07 21.41 -9.79
N GLN A 168 5.99 20.07 -9.67
CA GLN A 168 6.85 19.10 -10.35
C GLN A 168 5.95 18.05 -11.00
N PRO A 169 5.82 18.04 -12.34
CA PRO A 169 5.03 17.04 -13.04
C PRO A 169 5.75 15.68 -13.03
N LEU A 170 4.95 14.63 -12.89
CA LEU A 170 5.35 13.23 -12.99
C LEU A 170 4.55 12.59 -14.12
N ALA A 171 5.10 11.57 -14.76
CA ALA A 171 4.36 10.67 -15.64
C ALA A 171 4.89 9.24 -15.55
N VAL A 172 4.00 8.27 -15.80
CA VAL A 172 4.33 6.85 -15.88
C VAL A 172 4.03 6.40 -17.29
N LEU A 173 5.04 5.81 -17.95
CA LEU A 173 4.90 5.23 -19.28
C LEU A 173 4.93 3.71 -19.13
N LYS A 174 3.96 3.01 -19.72
CA LYS A 174 3.90 1.54 -19.67
C LYS A 174 3.72 0.97 -21.07
N GLY A 175 4.45 -0.09 -21.38
CA GLY A 175 4.30 -0.83 -22.64
C GLY A 175 5.61 -1.41 -23.16
N ASP A 176 5.61 -1.80 -24.43
CA ASP A 176 6.83 -2.11 -25.17
C ASP A 176 7.56 -0.83 -25.62
N LEU A 177 8.74 -0.98 -26.20
CA LEU A 177 9.55 0.17 -26.62
C LEU A 177 8.86 1.04 -27.68
N ALA A 178 8.07 0.43 -28.57
CA ALA A 178 7.32 1.17 -29.59
C ALA A 178 6.24 2.04 -28.95
N SER A 179 5.46 1.46 -28.03
CA SER A 179 4.41 2.14 -27.27
C SER A 179 4.98 3.25 -26.38
N ILE A 180 6.15 3.05 -25.77
CA ILE A 180 6.84 4.08 -24.98
C ILE A 180 7.29 5.23 -25.89
N THR A 181 7.82 4.91 -27.08
CA THR A 181 8.23 5.92 -28.05
C THR A 181 7.06 6.78 -28.49
N GLU A 182 5.91 6.17 -28.80
CA GLU A 182 4.68 6.88 -29.14
C GLU A 182 4.19 7.77 -27.99
N GLN A 183 4.20 7.26 -26.75
CA GLN A 183 3.83 8.06 -25.57
C GLN A 183 4.77 9.25 -25.33
N LEU A 184 6.07 9.13 -25.68
CA LEU A 184 7.04 10.21 -25.54
C LEU A 184 6.78 11.38 -26.51
N GLU A 185 6.11 11.14 -27.63
CA GLU A 185 5.79 12.16 -28.63
C GLU A 185 4.94 13.31 -28.06
N GLN A 186 4.18 13.07 -26.98
CA GLN A 186 3.38 14.12 -26.33
C GLN A 186 4.22 15.29 -25.77
N TRP A 187 5.52 15.08 -25.54
CA TRP A 187 6.45 16.10 -25.06
C TRP A 187 7.34 16.67 -26.17
N ARG A 188 7.20 16.21 -27.41
CA ARG A 188 8.00 16.72 -28.53
C ARG A 188 7.56 18.14 -28.90
N GLY A 189 8.51 19.07 -28.88
CA GLY A 189 8.25 20.47 -29.22
C GLY A 189 7.45 21.26 -28.17
N VAL A 190 7.22 20.69 -26.98
CA VAL A 190 6.57 21.37 -25.86
C VAL A 190 7.61 22.10 -25.03
N GLU A 191 7.36 23.36 -24.68
CA GLU A 191 8.14 24.07 -23.66
C GLU A 191 7.60 23.70 -22.27
N GLN A 192 8.35 22.90 -21.53
CA GLN A 192 7.97 22.41 -20.20
C GLN A 192 9.09 22.66 -19.19
N SER A 193 8.79 23.43 -18.14
CA SER A 193 9.71 23.72 -17.04
C SER A 193 8.94 23.73 -15.71
N PRO A 194 9.35 22.93 -14.71
CA PRO A 194 10.47 21.97 -14.72
C PRO A 194 10.21 20.77 -15.64
N PRO A 195 11.26 20.01 -16.02
CA PRO A 195 11.11 18.80 -16.84
C PRO A 195 10.22 17.77 -16.16
N VAL A 196 9.48 16.99 -16.95
CA VAL A 196 8.60 15.93 -16.41
C VAL A 196 9.45 14.75 -15.94
N TRP A 197 9.27 14.31 -14.70
CA TRP A 197 9.92 13.11 -14.21
C TRP A 197 9.18 11.86 -14.68
N LEU A 198 9.91 10.92 -15.27
CA LEU A 198 9.35 9.70 -15.86
C LEU A 198 9.75 8.44 -15.09
N ASP A 199 8.76 7.57 -14.89
CA ASP A 199 8.91 6.15 -14.57
C ASP A 199 8.47 5.33 -15.79
N ILE A 200 9.38 4.52 -16.33
CA ILE A 200 9.15 3.72 -17.52
C ILE A 200 9.04 2.25 -17.14
N GLU A 201 7.84 1.69 -17.30
CA GLU A 201 7.51 0.29 -17.06
C GLU A 201 7.47 -0.51 -18.38
N ILE A 202 8.43 -1.40 -18.55
CA ILE A 202 8.57 -2.23 -19.76
C ILE A 202 7.83 -3.56 -19.55
N THR A 203 6.93 -3.89 -20.48
CA THR A 203 6.09 -5.10 -20.39
C THR A 203 6.61 -6.29 -21.20
N THR A 204 7.63 -6.12 -22.04
CA THR A 204 8.17 -7.18 -22.91
C THR A 204 9.12 -8.12 -22.17
N ASP A 205 9.10 -9.40 -22.53
CA ASP A 205 10.02 -10.43 -22.00
C ASP A 205 11.45 -10.26 -22.53
N ASP A 206 11.61 -9.68 -23.72
CA ASP A 206 12.91 -9.46 -24.35
C ASP A 206 13.77 -8.52 -23.48
N TYR A 207 14.76 -9.11 -22.83
CA TYR A 207 15.78 -8.39 -22.10
C TYR A 207 16.71 -7.69 -23.10
N LEU A 208 16.28 -6.51 -23.54
CA LEU A 208 17.12 -5.58 -24.27
C LEU A 208 18.20 -5.08 -23.30
N HIS A 209 19.38 -5.68 -23.36
CA HIS A 209 20.53 -5.28 -22.53
C HIS A 209 20.92 -3.80 -22.74
N ASP A 210 20.46 -3.19 -23.83
CA ASP A 210 20.69 -1.80 -24.23
C ASP A 210 19.50 -0.87 -23.97
N ILE A 211 18.47 -1.31 -23.25
CA ILE A 211 17.21 -0.56 -23.10
C ILE A 211 17.39 0.82 -22.47
N GLN A 212 18.23 0.93 -21.45
CA GLN A 212 18.54 2.21 -20.80
C GLN A 212 19.17 3.19 -21.79
N ARG A 213 20.11 2.70 -22.62
CA ARG A 213 20.76 3.51 -23.65
C ARG A 213 19.78 3.98 -24.71
N ARG A 214 18.87 3.10 -25.16
CA ARG A 214 17.83 3.47 -26.14
C ARG A 214 16.89 4.55 -25.60
N ILE A 215 16.41 4.37 -24.38
CA ILE A 215 15.55 5.35 -23.70
C ILE A 215 16.27 6.69 -23.52
N GLN A 216 17.54 6.67 -23.14
CA GLN A 216 18.34 7.89 -23.03
C GLN A 216 18.43 8.64 -24.36
N THR A 217 18.73 7.94 -25.46
CA THR A 217 18.76 8.56 -26.81
C THR A 217 17.40 9.11 -27.23
N LEU A 218 16.31 8.42 -26.92
CA LEU A 218 14.96 8.88 -27.25
C LEU A 218 14.55 10.13 -26.46
N THR A 219 15.03 10.28 -25.23
CA THR A 219 14.63 11.35 -24.31
C THR A 219 15.57 12.57 -24.32
N GLU A 220 16.75 12.46 -24.93
CA GLU A 220 17.79 13.52 -24.95
C GLU A 220 17.29 14.88 -25.47
N SER A 221 16.35 14.87 -26.41
CA SER A 221 15.78 16.08 -27.02
C SER A 221 14.45 16.54 -26.40
N LEU A 222 13.95 15.83 -25.40
CA LEU A 222 12.64 16.06 -24.80
C LEU A 222 12.78 16.76 -23.43
N PRO A 223 11.80 17.58 -23.01
CA PRO A 223 11.81 18.26 -21.71
C PRO A 223 11.38 17.30 -20.58
N VAL A 224 12.03 16.14 -20.50
CA VAL A 224 11.72 15.07 -19.55
C VAL A 224 13.00 14.57 -18.88
N GLU A 225 12.87 14.02 -17.68
CA GLU A 225 13.96 13.41 -16.92
C GLU A 225 13.53 12.01 -16.50
N VAL A 226 14.23 10.99 -16.99
CA VAL A 226 13.92 9.59 -16.68
C VAL A 226 14.56 9.22 -15.35
N LEU A 227 13.74 8.96 -14.33
CA LEU A 227 14.21 8.59 -12.99
C LEU A 227 14.27 7.08 -12.79
N LEU A 228 13.36 6.33 -13.43
CA LEU A 228 13.24 4.89 -13.25
C LEU A 228 12.92 4.21 -14.57
N VAL A 229 13.62 3.10 -14.83
CA VAL A 229 13.29 2.15 -15.90
C VAL A 229 13.24 0.77 -15.27
N ARG A 230 12.07 0.13 -15.33
CA ARG A 230 11.83 -1.15 -14.67
C ARG A 230 10.92 -2.06 -15.48
N ARG A 231 10.91 -3.35 -15.14
CA ARG A 231 9.91 -4.29 -15.66
C ARG A 231 8.58 -4.08 -14.98
N SER A 232 7.50 -4.35 -15.72
CA SER A 232 6.13 -4.35 -15.21
C SER A 232 6.01 -5.23 -13.97
N ARG A 233 5.32 -4.72 -12.94
CA ARG A 233 5.07 -5.46 -11.69
C ARG A 233 4.24 -6.72 -11.92
N GLU A 234 3.26 -6.69 -12.83
CA GLU A 234 2.42 -7.85 -13.15
C GLU A 234 3.26 -9.04 -13.64
N GLN A 235 4.34 -8.78 -14.38
CA GLN A 235 5.26 -9.82 -14.83
C GLN A 235 6.03 -10.40 -13.65
N ARG A 236 6.50 -9.55 -12.72
CA ARG A 236 7.18 -9.98 -11.50
C ARG A 236 6.26 -10.77 -10.56
N GLU A 237 4.99 -10.36 -10.43
CA GLU A 237 3.98 -11.07 -9.65
C GLU A 237 3.61 -12.41 -10.29
N ARG A 238 3.51 -12.50 -11.63
CA ARG A 238 3.33 -13.78 -12.32
C ARG A 238 4.53 -14.71 -12.15
N SER A 239 5.76 -14.19 -12.21
CA SER A 239 6.96 -14.98 -11.93
C SER A 239 6.96 -15.51 -10.50
N LEU A 240 6.61 -14.67 -9.51
CA LEU A 240 6.52 -15.05 -8.10
C LEU A 240 5.33 -15.98 -7.79
N ALA A 241 4.20 -15.82 -8.47
CA ALA A 241 3.04 -16.70 -8.32
C ALA A 241 3.29 -18.09 -8.91
N ASN A 242 4.12 -18.17 -9.95
CA ASN A 242 4.61 -19.45 -10.49
C ASN A 242 5.62 -20.12 -9.55
N GLU A 243 6.34 -19.34 -8.73
CA GLU A 243 7.12 -19.84 -7.59
C GLU A 243 6.19 -20.10 -6.40
N ARG A 244 5.41 -21.19 -6.45
CA ARG A 244 4.84 -21.75 -5.22
C ARG A 244 6.00 -22.01 -4.25
N ARG A 245 6.01 -21.28 -3.13
CA ARG A 245 6.92 -21.49 -2.01
C ARG A 245 6.50 -22.75 -1.24
N GLU A 246 6.52 -23.90 -1.89
CA GLU A 246 6.47 -25.18 -1.20
C GLU A 246 7.87 -25.46 -0.67
N THR A 247 7.96 -25.80 0.61
CA THR A 247 9.23 -26.19 1.22
C THR A 247 9.47 -27.68 0.95
N LEU A 248 10.73 -28.13 0.89
CA LEU A 248 11.03 -29.56 0.69
C LEU A 248 10.40 -30.46 1.76
N SER A 249 10.12 -29.92 2.95
CA SER A 249 9.43 -30.63 4.03
C SER A 249 7.93 -30.85 3.80
N GLU A 250 7.32 -30.10 2.89
CA GLU A 250 5.90 -30.22 2.52
C GLU A 250 5.69 -31.08 1.27
N LEU A 251 6.78 -31.44 0.58
CA LEU A 251 6.76 -32.21 -0.66
C LEU A 251 7.08 -33.67 -0.38
N SER A 252 6.35 -34.57 -1.03
CA SER A 252 6.74 -35.98 -1.06
C SER A 252 7.99 -36.18 -1.92
N VAL A 253 8.71 -37.27 -1.68
CA VAL A 253 9.90 -37.65 -2.46
C VAL A 253 9.55 -37.85 -3.95
N GLU A 254 8.34 -38.35 -4.23
CA GLU A 254 7.77 -38.51 -5.57
C GLU A 254 7.46 -37.15 -6.22
N GLU A 255 6.94 -36.18 -5.47
CA GLU A 255 6.69 -34.82 -5.99
C GLU A 255 7.99 -34.11 -6.36
N VAL A 256 9.05 -34.28 -5.55
CA VAL A 256 10.38 -33.78 -5.86
C VAL A 256 10.93 -34.42 -7.14
N PHE A 257 10.77 -35.73 -7.30
CA PHE A 257 11.19 -36.45 -8.50
C PHE A 257 10.41 -36.01 -9.74
N ALA A 258 9.09 -35.83 -9.63
CA ALA A 258 8.24 -35.34 -10.72
C ALA A 258 8.68 -33.94 -11.20
N ARG A 259 9.02 -33.03 -10.27
CA ARG A 259 9.57 -31.70 -10.62
C ARG A 259 10.92 -31.80 -11.32
N ARG A 260 11.79 -32.72 -10.90
CA ARG A 260 13.08 -32.96 -11.57
C ARG A 260 12.89 -33.47 -13.00
N LEU A 261 11.93 -34.35 -13.24
CA LEU A 261 11.59 -34.84 -14.58
C LEU A 261 10.97 -33.75 -15.46
N ALA A 262 10.23 -32.79 -14.89
CA ALA A 262 9.63 -31.69 -15.64
C ALA A 262 10.66 -30.72 -16.24
N LEU A 263 11.89 -30.71 -15.72
CA LEU A 263 13.01 -29.92 -16.27
C LEU A 263 13.71 -30.62 -17.45
N GLU A 264 13.38 -31.88 -17.74
CA GLU A 264 13.97 -32.67 -18.81
C GLU A 264 13.02 -32.82 -20.00
N ALA A 265 13.57 -32.75 -21.21
CA ALA A 265 12.82 -33.01 -22.43
C ALA A 265 12.68 -34.52 -22.67
N LEU A 266 11.72 -35.15 -21.99
CA LEU A 266 11.44 -36.59 -22.05
C LEU A 266 10.16 -36.88 -22.82
N ASP A 267 10.16 -37.98 -23.58
CA ASP A 267 8.94 -38.52 -24.18
C ASP A 267 8.07 -39.24 -23.12
N THR A 268 6.79 -39.46 -23.44
CA THR A 268 5.83 -40.09 -22.51
C THR A 268 6.30 -41.48 -22.06
N PRO A 269 6.78 -42.37 -22.95
CA PRO A 269 7.28 -43.70 -22.55
C PRO A 269 8.48 -43.64 -21.59
N GLN A 270 9.43 -42.73 -21.80
CA GLN A 270 10.58 -42.55 -20.91
C GLN A 270 10.14 -42.05 -19.54
N ARG A 271 9.21 -41.09 -19.51
CA ARG A 271 8.67 -40.53 -18.26
C ARG A 271 7.95 -41.61 -17.44
N GLU A 272 7.13 -42.44 -18.07
CA GLU A 272 6.44 -43.56 -17.40
C GLU A 272 7.42 -44.60 -16.86
N ARG A 273 8.42 -44.98 -17.66
CA ARG A 273 9.46 -45.92 -17.24
C ARG A 273 10.27 -45.40 -16.05
N LEU A 274 10.67 -44.13 -16.08
CA LEU A 274 11.42 -43.49 -14.99
C LEU A 274 10.61 -43.40 -13.70
N ASN A 275 9.32 -43.06 -13.80
CA ASN A 275 8.41 -43.07 -12.65
C ASN A 275 8.27 -44.46 -12.04
N GLN A 276 8.08 -45.50 -12.85
CA GLN A 276 7.98 -46.89 -12.36
C GLN A 276 9.26 -47.36 -11.66
N LEU A 277 10.43 -47.11 -12.26
CA LEU A 277 11.72 -47.47 -11.66
C LEU A 277 11.93 -46.75 -10.34
N PHE A 278 11.66 -45.43 -10.29
CA PHE A 278 11.80 -44.63 -9.07
C PHE A 278 10.90 -45.14 -7.93
N SER A 279 9.61 -45.36 -8.21
CA SER A 279 8.68 -45.91 -7.21
C SER A 279 9.11 -47.28 -6.71
N SER A 280 9.62 -48.16 -7.58
CA SER A 280 10.11 -49.48 -7.18
C SER A 280 11.34 -49.40 -6.26
N THR A 281 12.28 -48.50 -6.53
CA THR A 281 13.47 -48.31 -5.69
C THR A 281 13.14 -47.69 -4.34
N LEU A 282 12.19 -46.75 -4.32
CA LEU A 282 11.77 -46.10 -3.08
C LEU A 282 11.07 -47.11 -2.15
N TYR A 283 10.23 -47.97 -2.71
CA TYR A 283 9.56 -49.04 -1.98
C TYR A 283 10.58 -50.02 -1.38
N ALA A 284 11.55 -50.49 -2.18
CA ALA A 284 12.58 -51.43 -1.71
C ALA A 284 13.44 -50.87 -0.56
N LEU A 285 13.83 -49.59 -0.63
CA LEU A 285 14.66 -48.94 0.40
C LEU A 285 13.90 -48.68 1.71
N ASN A 286 12.58 -48.50 1.64
CA ASN A 286 11.73 -48.35 2.81
C ASN A 286 11.47 -49.71 3.49
N GLU A 287 11.27 -50.79 2.73
CA GLU A 287 11.16 -52.14 3.30
C GLU A 287 12.45 -52.60 4.02
N GLU A 288 13.63 -52.22 3.51
CA GLU A 288 14.91 -52.51 4.18
C GLU A 288 15.13 -51.70 5.47
N HIS A 289 14.47 -50.55 5.65
CA HIS A 289 14.58 -49.73 6.87
C HIS A 289 13.58 -50.12 7.97
N GLU A 290 12.51 -50.84 7.63
CA GLU A 290 11.49 -51.30 8.59
C GLU A 290 11.76 -52.71 9.15
N ALA A 291 12.77 -53.41 8.62
CA ALA A 291 13.23 -54.75 9.06
C ALA A 291 14.40 -54.68 10.06
#